data_AF-A0A6A3EY83-F1
#
_entry.id   AF-A0A6A3EY83-F1
#
_cell.length_a   1.000
_cell.length_b   1.000
_cell.length_c   1.000
_cell.angle_alpha   90.00
_cell.angle_beta   90.00
_cell.angle_gamma   90.00
#
_symmetry.space_group_name_H-M   'P 1'
#
loop_
_entity.id
_entity.type
_entity.pdbx_description
1 polymer ?
#
loop_
_entity_poly.entity_id
_entity_poly.type
_entity_poly.pdbx_seq_one_letter_code
_entity_poly.pdbx_strand_id
1 'polypeptide(L)'
;MTKWRSPHKPGHWRAPQVWLHRLPVLLRTVGITMLLLQMLSLPLSPTLRRHGTDADFVDAHNTEWEVSEEDLQNLSLLHESCVTDTNAVLPWQYGAPGHHRPNGVATNPHEVIHENDPDLLQKLRQCPDVDIFLPIGLHGNGYCEDAVAYAKYLKSRLLPLWALEVKLFDPEVGHEVDYYDLYPTTPMIFFQHYWDGVPSSPRWPDQKPVYLMPNIEMVELTPEHYWRVDVVLCKIKVCCFLDGLKEAMPDAAKWARDWDFFQDC
;
A
#
# COMPACT_ATOMS: atom_id res chain seq x y z
N MET A 1 52.98 -62.61 28.75
CA MET A 1 54.07 -61.78 29.32
C MET A 1 55.11 -61.61 28.20
N THR A 2 55.71 -60.46 27.91
CA THR A 2 56.07 -59.33 28.79
C THR A 2 56.06 -58.00 28.00
N LYS A 3 55.91 -56.87 28.70
CA LYS A 3 55.93 -55.50 28.15
C LYS A 3 57.34 -55.11 27.68
N TRP A 4 57.49 -54.46 26.53
CA TRP A 4 58.76 -53.80 26.15
C TRP A 4 58.57 -52.37 25.64
N ARG A 5 59.53 -51.51 25.99
CA ARG A 5 59.54 -50.06 25.74
C ARG A 5 60.31 -49.71 24.46
N SER A 6 59.99 -48.54 23.90
CA SER A 6 60.77 -47.83 22.88
C SER A 6 62.14 -47.35 23.40
N PRO A 7 63.18 -47.30 22.54
CA PRO A 7 64.33 -46.40 22.66
C PRO A 7 64.45 -45.39 21.50
N HIS A 8 65.42 -44.46 21.60
CA HIS A 8 65.43 -43.12 20.97
C HIS A 8 66.43 -42.92 19.81
N LYS A 9 66.07 -42.00 18.87
CA LYS A 9 66.95 -41.16 17.99
C LYS A 9 67.76 -41.91 16.89
N PRO A 10 68.40 -41.24 15.89
CA PRO A 10 68.38 -39.84 15.40
C PRO A 10 67.64 -39.74 14.02
N GLY A 11 67.75 -38.77 13.09
CA GLY A 11 68.33 -37.41 13.02
C GLY A 11 68.60 -36.93 11.56
N HIS A 12 68.60 -35.60 11.31
CA HIS A 12 68.76 -34.91 9.98
C HIS A 12 67.64 -35.15 8.93
N TRP A 13 67.35 -34.28 7.94
CA TRP A 13 67.92 -32.99 7.50
C TRP A 13 66.81 -31.90 7.38
N ARG A 14 67.15 -30.63 7.56
CA ARG A 14 66.25 -29.49 7.27
C ARG A 14 66.70 -28.75 6.00
N ALA A 15 65.83 -28.69 4.99
CA ALA A 15 65.90 -27.70 3.91
C ALA A 15 65.05 -26.46 4.28
N PRO A 16 65.32 -25.25 3.74
CA PRO A 16 64.73 -24.02 4.27
C PRO A 16 63.29 -23.79 3.76
N GLN A 17 62.28 -24.11 4.57
CA GLN A 17 60.86 -23.77 4.32
C GLN A 17 60.54 -22.27 4.53
N VAL A 18 61.33 -21.36 3.93
CA VAL A 18 61.11 -19.91 4.09
C VAL A 18 60.25 -19.32 2.95
N TRP A 19 60.20 -19.97 1.79
CA TRP A 19 59.47 -19.47 0.61
C TRP A 19 57.99 -19.86 0.56
N LEU A 20 57.61 -21.05 1.03
CA LEU A 20 56.23 -21.55 0.93
C LEU A 20 55.23 -20.87 1.88
N HIS A 21 55.69 -20.23 2.96
CA HIS A 21 54.81 -19.49 3.87
C HIS A 21 54.53 -18.04 3.45
N ARG A 22 55.30 -17.47 2.50
CA ARG A 22 55.07 -16.08 2.05
C ARG A 22 54.01 -15.97 0.95
N LEU A 23 53.89 -16.98 0.06
CA LEU A 23 52.82 -17.01 -0.95
C LEU A 23 51.40 -16.91 -0.37
N PRO A 24 50.97 -17.75 0.60
CA PRO A 24 49.60 -17.70 1.13
C PRO A 24 49.32 -16.42 1.94
N VAL A 25 50.35 -15.80 2.52
CA VAL A 25 50.22 -14.49 3.18
C VAL A 25 50.02 -13.38 2.12
N LEU A 26 50.84 -13.36 1.07
CA LEU A 26 50.70 -12.41 -0.05
C LEU A 26 49.36 -12.55 -0.77
N LEU A 27 48.89 -13.77 -1.03
CA LEU A 27 47.58 -14.02 -1.62
C LEU A 27 46.43 -13.54 -0.72
N ARG A 28 46.54 -13.72 0.61
CA ARG A 28 45.55 -13.17 1.56
C ARG A 28 45.59 -11.65 1.63
N THR A 29 46.77 -11.02 1.65
CA THR A 29 46.85 -9.55 1.66
C THR A 29 46.35 -8.96 0.34
N VAL A 30 46.71 -9.54 -0.81
CA VAL A 30 46.22 -9.09 -2.13
C VAL A 30 44.71 -9.27 -2.24
N GLY A 31 44.17 -10.41 -1.80
CA GLY A 31 42.72 -10.66 -1.77
C GLY A 31 41.96 -9.69 -0.87
N ILE A 32 42.47 -9.41 0.34
CA ILE A 32 41.88 -8.41 1.25
C ILE A 32 41.97 -7.00 0.66
N THR A 33 43.09 -6.62 0.01
CA THR A 33 43.19 -5.32 -0.64
C THR A 33 42.29 -5.22 -1.88
N MET A 34 42.07 -6.29 -2.63
CA MET A 34 41.11 -6.29 -3.75
C MET A 34 39.67 -6.20 -3.25
N LEU A 35 39.32 -6.88 -2.15
CA LEU A 35 38.00 -6.74 -1.53
C LEU A 35 37.77 -5.31 -1.02
N LEU A 36 38.76 -4.72 -0.32
CA LEU A 36 38.70 -3.33 0.12
C LEU A 36 38.62 -2.36 -1.07
N LEU A 37 39.38 -2.60 -2.15
CA LEU A 37 39.32 -1.77 -3.35
C LEU A 37 37.98 -1.90 -4.06
N GLN A 38 37.35 -3.09 -4.11
CA GLN A 38 35.98 -3.27 -4.60
C GLN A 38 34.93 -2.62 -3.69
N MET A 39 35.11 -2.64 -2.36
CA MET A 39 34.23 -1.92 -1.44
C MET A 39 34.41 -0.39 -1.53
N LEU A 40 35.56 0.09 -2.01
CA LEU A 40 35.86 1.50 -2.28
C LEU A 40 35.56 1.94 -3.73
N SER A 41 35.34 1.00 -4.65
CA SER A 41 35.05 1.26 -6.07
C SER A 41 33.68 0.76 -6.55
N LEU A 42 32.93 0.06 -5.68
CA LEU A 42 31.48 0.18 -5.68
C LEU A 42 31.16 1.67 -5.68
N PRO A 43 30.42 2.20 -6.67
CA PRO A 43 29.91 3.55 -6.56
C PRO A 43 29.02 3.57 -5.33
N LEU A 44 29.45 4.31 -4.31
CA LEU A 44 28.57 4.72 -3.23
C LEU A 44 27.53 5.63 -3.89
N SER A 45 26.41 5.05 -4.33
CA SER A 45 25.38 5.74 -5.11
C SER A 45 25.03 7.06 -4.42
N PRO A 46 25.36 8.22 -5.02
CA PRO A 46 25.15 9.51 -4.38
C PRO A 46 23.67 9.89 -4.30
N THR A 47 22.76 9.03 -4.75
CA THR A 47 21.31 9.23 -4.84
C THR A 47 20.57 9.14 -3.51
N LEU A 48 21.26 8.83 -2.41
CA LEU A 48 20.83 9.20 -1.05
C LEU A 48 21.53 10.48 -0.55
N ARG A 49 21.83 11.40 -1.47
CA ARG A 49 21.87 12.82 -1.16
C ARG A 49 20.49 13.20 -0.63
N ARG A 50 20.46 13.58 0.64
CA ARG A 50 19.40 14.33 1.30
C ARG A 50 19.28 15.71 0.59
N HIS A 51 18.65 15.73 -0.58
CA HIS A 51 18.24 16.94 -1.28
C HIS A 51 16.78 17.20 -0.91
N GLY A 52 16.52 18.40 -0.41
CA GLY A 52 15.39 18.65 0.49
C GLY A 52 15.89 19.08 1.88
N THR A 53 16.64 20.18 1.93
CA THR A 53 16.58 21.08 3.11
C THR A 53 15.23 21.79 3.18
N ASP A 54 14.55 21.89 2.03
CA ASP A 54 13.19 22.38 1.86
C ASP A 54 12.26 21.23 1.41
N ALA A 55 12.33 20.10 2.12
CA ALA A 55 11.13 19.30 2.24
C ALA A 55 10.24 20.09 3.21
N ASP A 56 9.21 20.76 2.69
CA ASP A 56 8.17 21.39 3.50
C ASP A 56 7.47 20.28 4.31
N PHE A 57 8.06 19.97 5.46
CA PHE A 57 7.36 19.34 6.56
C PHE A 57 6.26 20.32 6.96
N VAL A 58 5.07 20.03 6.46
CA VAL A 58 3.78 20.63 6.85
C VAL A 58 3.85 20.95 8.34
N ASP A 59 3.95 22.25 8.68
CA ASP A 59 4.07 22.67 10.06
C ASP A 59 2.80 22.25 10.80
N ALA A 60 2.95 21.35 11.76
CA ALA A 60 1.84 20.79 12.54
C ALA A 60 1.12 21.87 13.39
N HIS A 61 1.63 23.10 13.40
CA HIS A 61 0.98 24.26 14.01
C HIS A 61 0.23 25.18 13.04
N ASN A 62 0.14 24.88 11.74
CA ASN A 62 -0.73 25.66 10.85
C ASN A 62 -2.21 25.29 11.07
N THR A 63 -2.97 26.21 11.69
CA THR A 63 -4.42 26.05 11.98
C THR A 63 -5.30 26.03 10.73
N GLU A 64 -4.73 26.23 9.54
CA GLU A 64 -5.42 26.13 8.24
C GLU A 64 -5.85 24.69 7.88
N TRP A 65 -5.30 23.66 8.56
CA TRP A 65 -5.62 22.24 8.35
C TRP A 65 -6.30 21.57 9.56
N GLU A 66 -6.90 22.36 10.45
CA GLU A 66 -7.66 21.82 11.59
C GLU A 66 -8.94 21.13 11.11
N VAL A 67 -9.04 19.81 11.34
CA VAL A 67 -10.23 19.01 11.00
C VAL A 67 -11.35 19.36 11.98
N SER A 68 -12.56 19.63 11.47
CA SER A 68 -13.67 20.04 12.34
C SER A 68 -14.09 18.93 13.30
N GLU A 69 -14.61 19.28 14.48
CA GLU A 69 -15.16 18.31 15.44
C GLU A 69 -16.23 17.40 14.82
N GLU A 70 -17.01 17.93 13.88
CA GLU A 70 -18.04 17.17 13.16
C GLU A 70 -17.42 16.15 12.19
N ASP A 71 -16.33 16.52 11.52
CA ASP A 71 -15.56 15.63 10.66
C ASP A 71 -14.80 14.56 11.46
N LEU A 72 -14.21 14.93 12.60
CA LEU A 72 -13.57 14.00 13.53
C LEU A 72 -14.57 12.97 14.07
N GLN A 73 -15.79 13.39 14.42
CA GLN A 73 -16.85 12.50 14.88
C GLN A 73 -17.35 11.57 13.76
N ASN A 74 -17.51 12.08 12.54
CA ASN A 74 -17.86 11.25 11.38
C ASN A 74 -16.77 10.24 11.02
N LEU A 75 -15.49 10.65 10.99
CA LEU A 75 -14.34 9.75 10.80
C LEU A 75 -14.30 8.66 11.88
N SER A 76 -14.55 9.02 13.14
CA SER A 76 -14.59 8.06 14.25
C SER A 76 -15.70 7.01 14.09
N LEU A 77 -16.90 7.44 13.65
CA LEU A 77 -18.02 6.54 13.38
C LEU A 77 -17.77 5.62 12.18
N LEU A 78 -17.25 6.17 11.08
CA LEU A 78 -16.86 5.36 9.91
C LEU A 78 -15.78 4.34 10.31
N HIS A 79 -14.79 4.75 11.11
CA HIS A 79 -13.73 3.86 11.60
C HIS A 79 -14.28 2.72 12.45
N GLU A 80 -15.13 3.02 13.43
CA GLU A 80 -15.81 2.03 14.27
C GLU A 80 -16.60 1.03 13.41
N SER A 81 -17.38 1.51 12.44
CA SER A 81 -18.14 0.64 11.53
C SER A 81 -17.22 -0.21 10.65
N CYS A 82 -16.11 0.36 10.16
CA CYS A 82 -15.13 -0.37 9.35
C CYS A 82 -14.49 -1.52 10.13
N VAL A 83 -14.07 -1.31 11.38
CA VAL A 83 -13.41 -2.38 12.18
C VAL A 83 -14.39 -3.40 12.77
N THR A 84 -15.69 -3.07 12.88
CA THR A 84 -16.70 -3.96 13.49
C THR A 84 -17.55 -4.73 12.48
N ASP A 85 -17.91 -4.13 11.35
CA ASP A 85 -18.75 -4.74 10.31
C ASP A 85 -17.95 -4.99 9.02
N THR A 86 -17.04 -5.96 9.11
CA THR A 86 -15.98 -6.20 8.12
C THR A 86 -16.45 -6.80 6.79
N ASN A 87 -17.76 -7.01 6.62
CA ASN A 87 -18.35 -7.56 5.41
C ASN A 87 -19.60 -6.77 4.95
N ALA A 88 -19.70 -5.50 5.34
CA ALA A 88 -20.70 -4.57 4.82
C ALA A 88 -20.08 -3.60 3.80
N VAL A 89 -20.91 -3.04 2.93
CA VAL A 89 -20.53 -1.82 2.20
C VAL A 89 -20.73 -0.63 3.13
N LEU A 90 -19.68 0.17 3.33
CA LEU A 90 -19.70 1.33 4.21
C LEU A 90 -19.59 2.63 3.39
N PRO A 91 -20.70 3.35 3.16
CA PRO A 91 -20.69 4.61 2.42
C PRO A 91 -20.44 5.81 3.34
N TRP A 92 -19.83 6.87 2.79
CA TRP A 92 -19.42 8.08 3.53
C TRP A 92 -20.54 8.77 4.32
N GLN A 93 -21.80 8.59 3.90
CA GLN A 93 -22.99 9.14 4.54
C GLN A 93 -23.18 8.60 5.97
N TYR A 94 -22.67 7.42 6.30
CA TYR A 94 -22.81 6.84 7.64
C TYR A 94 -22.15 7.73 8.71
N GLY A 95 -22.95 8.21 9.67
CA GLY A 95 -22.46 9.10 10.73
C GLY A 95 -22.00 10.48 10.24
N ALA A 96 -22.34 10.89 9.01
CA ALA A 96 -22.00 12.18 8.41
C ALA A 96 -22.47 13.39 9.27
N PRO A 97 -22.04 14.62 8.92
CA PRO A 97 -22.60 15.85 9.47
C PRO A 97 -24.13 15.84 9.61
N GLY A 98 -24.64 16.23 10.78
CA GLY A 98 -26.05 16.13 11.15
C GLY A 98 -26.64 14.73 11.39
N HIS A 99 -25.89 13.64 11.15
CA HIS A 99 -26.34 12.24 11.27
C HIS A 99 -25.74 11.48 12.47
N HIS A 100 -25.32 12.19 13.52
CA HIS A 100 -24.76 11.62 14.74
C HIS A 100 -25.39 12.25 15.99
N ARG A 101 -25.36 11.50 17.10
CA ARG A 101 -25.81 11.97 18.42
C ARG A 101 -24.62 12.48 19.24
N PRO A 102 -24.85 13.40 20.21
CA PRO A 102 -23.79 13.90 21.11
C PRO A 102 -23.05 12.82 21.93
N ASN A 103 -23.58 11.60 22.00
CA ASN A 103 -22.92 10.46 22.64
C ASN A 103 -22.09 9.59 21.68
N GLY A 104 -21.76 10.09 20.48
CA GLY A 104 -20.92 9.38 19.50
C GLY A 104 -21.61 8.18 18.88
N VAL A 105 -22.89 8.31 18.49
CA VAL A 105 -23.66 7.22 17.85
C VAL A 105 -24.34 7.73 16.59
N ALA A 106 -24.15 7.03 15.46
CA ALA A 106 -24.80 7.34 14.19
C ALA A 106 -26.34 7.21 14.29
N THR A 107 -27.07 8.11 13.64
CA THR A 107 -28.54 8.09 13.57
C THR A 107 -29.07 7.46 12.29
N ASN A 108 -28.20 7.16 11.33
CA ASN A 108 -28.51 6.59 10.03
C ASN A 108 -27.86 5.20 9.79
N PRO A 109 -28.05 4.20 10.69
CA PRO A 109 -27.45 2.87 10.51
C PRO A 109 -27.97 2.10 9.29
N HIS A 110 -29.01 2.57 8.62
CA HIS A 110 -29.55 2.00 7.39
C HIS A 110 -28.73 2.36 6.13
N GLU A 111 -27.79 3.31 6.24
CA GLU A 111 -26.82 3.62 5.16
C GLU A 111 -25.78 2.51 4.99
N VAL A 112 -25.46 1.77 6.04
CA VAL A 112 -24.64 0.55 5.91
C VAL A 112 -25.44 -0.47 5.09
N ILE A 113 -24.80 -1.06 4.08
CA ILE A 113 -25.48 -1.94 3.11
C ILE A 113 -24.97 -3.37 3.29
N HIS A 114 -25.90 -4.31 3.43
CA HIS A 114 -25.62 -5.74 3.59
C HIS A 114 -26.13 -6.54 2.39
N GLU A 115 -25.47 -7.66 2.08
CA GLU A 115 -25.82 -8.55 0.96
C GLU A 115 -27.28 -9.04 0.96
N ASN A 116 -27.92 -9.07 2.13
CA ASN A 116 -29.30 -9.52 2.30
C ASN A 116 -30.33 -8.37 2.36
N ASP A 117 -29.94 -7.14 2.04
CA ASP A 117 -30.85 -6.00 2.04
C ASP A 117 -31.96 -6.14 0.98
N PRO A 118 -33.24 -5.89 1.32
CA PRO A 118 -34.37 -6.08 0.40
C PRO A 118 -34.35 -5.09 -0.79
N ASP A 119 -33.64 -3.98 -0.65
CA ASP A 119 -33.47 -2.89 -1.61
C ASP A 119 -32.01 -2.80 -2.13
N LEU A 120 -31.22 -3.87 -2.01
CA LEU A 120 -29.78 -3.89 -2.30
C LEU A 120 -29.40 -3.25 -3.65
N LEU A 121 -30.11 -3.56 -4.74
CA LEU A 121 -29.82 -2.95 -6.06
C LEU A 121 -29.98 -1.42 -6.04
N GLN A 122 -31.00 -0.91 -5.35
CA GLN A 122 -31.22 0.53 -5.21
C GLN A 122 -30.12 1.19 -4.37
N LYS A 123 -29.68 0.53 -3.29
CA LYS A 123 -28.58 1.01 -2.45
C LYS A 123 -27.23 0.99 -3.19
N LEU A 124 -26.93 -0.06 -3.96
CA LEU A 124 -25.71 -0.16 -4.76
C LEU A 124 -25.68 0.79 -5.96
N ARG A 125 -26.85 1.24 -6.46
CA ARG A 125 -26.97 2.22 -7.55
C ARG A 125 -26.54 3.66 -7.20
N GLN A 126 -26.06 3.92 -5.99
CA GLN A 126 -25.34 5.17 -5.70
C GLN A 126 -24.07 5.26 -6.56
N CYS A 127 -23.91 6.35 -7.31
CA CYS A 127 -22.83 6.56 -8.28
C CYS A 127 -21.76 7.52 -7.71
N PRO A 128 -20.70 7.01 -7.06
CA PRO A 128 -19.55 7.82 -6.69
C PRO A 128 -18.58 7.97 -7.88
N ASP A 129 -17.78 9.03 -7.85
CA ASP A 129 -16.72 9.26 -8.85
C ASP A 129 -15.55 8.28 -8.72
N VAL A 130 -15.46 7.58 -7.59
CA VAL A 130 -14.47 6.55 -7.28
C VAL A 130 -15.01 5.61 -6.20
N ASP A 131 -14.72 4.32 -6.29
CA ASP A 131 -15.03 3.33 -5.24
C ASP A 131 -13.73 2.85 -4.55
N ILE A 132 -13.83 2.29 -3.35
CA ILE A 132 -12.68 1.80 -2.60
C ILE A 132 -12.87 0.30 -2.32
N PHE A 133 -11.98 -0.56 -2.80
CA PHE A 133 -11.99 -1.97 -2.44
C PHE A 133 -11.30 -2.17 -1.09
N LEU A 134 -12.00 -2.78 -0.14
CA LEU A 134 -11.43 -3.19 1.15
C LEU A 134 -11.78 -4.66 1.40
N PRO A 135 -10.82 -5.60 1.26
CA PRO A 135 -11.09 -7.00 1.51
C PRO A 135 -11.21 -7.27 3.01
N ILE A 136 -12.07 -8.23 3.38
CA ILE A 136 -12.47 -8.54 4.77
C ILE A 136 -11.27 -8.68 5.72
N GLY A 137 -10.16 -9.28 5.24
CA GLY A 137 -8.94 -9.48 6.02
C GLY A 137 -8.13 -8.21 6.34
N LEU A 138 -8.50 -7.06 5.76
CA LEU A 138 -7.79 -5.79 5.88
C LEU A 138 -8.48 -4.79 6.84
N HIS A 139 -9.63 -5.14 7.44
CA HIS A 139 -10.38 -4.30 8.38
C HIS A 139 -9.72 -4.20 9.78
N GLY A 140 -8.45 -3.82 9.83
CA GLY A 140 -7.72 -3.46 11.05
C GLY A 140 -7.60 -1.94 11.20
N ASN A 141 -7.27 -1.48 12.42
CA ASN A 141 -7.26 -0.05 12.76
C ASN A 141 -6.56 0.85 11.73
N GLY A 142 -5.36 0.49 11.26
CA GLY A 142 -4.58 1.34 10.33
C GLY A 142 -5.17 1.43 8.92
N TYR A 143 -5.59 0.31 8.32
CA TYR A 143 -6.22 0.35 6.99
C TYR A 143 -7.63 0.91 7.04
N CYS A 144 -8.38 0.71 8.12
CA CYS A 144 -9.66 1.41 8.31
C CYS A 144 -9.46 2.92 8.48
N GLU A 145 -8.42 3.38 9.16
CA GLU A 145 -8.08 4.81 9.28
C GLU A 145 -7.83 5.45 7.91
N ASP A 146 -6.99 4.83 7.08
CA ASP A 146 -6.78 5.26 5.69
C ASP A 146 -8.08 5.22 4.88
N ALA A 147 -8.77 4.07 4.90
CA ALA A 147 -9.91 3.81 4.02
C ALA A 147 -11.10 4.73 4.31
N VAL A 148 -11.39 5.02 5.59
CA VAL A 148 -12.51 5.90 5.93
C VAL A 148 -12.23 7.37 5.64
N ALA A 149 -10.95 7.79 5.65
CA ALA A 149 -10.56 9.12 5.19
C ALA A 149 -10.80 9.26 3.68
N TYR A 150 -10.35 8.29 2.86
CA TYR A 150 -10.67 8.26 1.43
C TYR A 150 -12.19 8.20 1.19
N ALA A 151 -12.93 7.36 1.90
CA ALA A 151 -14.39 7.26 1.76
C ALA A 151 -15.07 8.60 2.03
N LYS A 152 -14.79 9.22 3.19
CA LYS A 152 -15.37 10.49 3.61
C LYS A 152 -15.15 11.62 2.59
N TYR A 153 -13.88 11.89 2.25
CA TYR A 153 -13.56 13.10 1.50
C TYR A 153 -13.77 12.95 -0.01
N LEU A 154 -13.65 11.73 -0.56
CA LEU A 154 -13.97 11.43 -1.95
C LEU A 154 -15.45 11.11 -2.17
N LYS A 155 -16.30 11.25 -1.14
CA LYS A 155 -17.74 10.91 -1.16
C LYS A 155 -17.99 9.50 -1.72
N SER A 156 -17.13 8.57 -1.30
CA SER A 156 -17.02 7.21 -1.79
C SER A 156 -17.57 6.21 -0.74
N ARG A 157 -17.36 4.92 -0.98
CA ARG A 157 -17.79 3.82 -0.13
C ARG A 157 -16.74 2.70 -0.14
N LEU A 158 -16.64 2.00 0.97
CA LEU A 158 -15.82 0.79 1.09
C LEU A 158 -16.62 -0.40 0.56
N LEU A 159 -16.04 -1.15 -0.37
CA LEU A 159 -16.65 -2.31 -1.01
C LEU A 159 -15.91 -3.60 -0.61
N PRO A 160 -16.58 -4.56 0.06
CA PRO A 160 -16.10 -5.93 0.20
C PRO A 160 -16.34 -6.71 -1.11
N LEU A 161 -15.71 -7.88 -1.25
CA LEU A 161 -15.73 -8.65 -2.50
C LEU A 161 -17.14 -9.02 -2.98
N TRP A 162 -18.07 -9.39 -2.09
CA TRP A 162 -19.44 -9.76 -2.48
C TRP A 162 -20.15 -8.62 -3.22
N ALA A 163 -19.88 -7.36 -2.87
CA ALA A 163 -20.51 -6.20 -3.50
C ALA A 163 -20.09 -6.04 -4.97
N LEU A 164 -18.96 -6.64 -5.36
CA LEU A 164 -18.48 -6.68 -6.74
C LEU A 164 -19.03 -7.88 -7.53
N GLU A 165 -19.35 -8.98 -6.84
CA GLU A 165 -19.69 -10.27 -7.44
C GLU A 165 -21.19 -10.59 -7.44
N VAL A 166 -21.98 -9.97 -6.56
CA VAL A 166 -23.41 -10.21 -6.41
C VAL A 166 -24.16 -9.93 -7.72
N LYS A 167 -25.01 -10.88 -8.12
CA LYS A 167 -25.87 -10.78 -9.30
C LYS A 167 -27.28 -10.39 -8.87
N LEU A 168 -27.77 -9.27 -9.41
CA LEU A 168 -29.06 -8.69 -9.07
C LEU A 168 -29.89 -8.50 -10.34
N PHE A 169 -31.13 -8.99 -10.35
CA PHE A 169 -32.02 -8.75 -11.49
C PHE A 169 -32.44 -7.29 -11.56
N ASP A 170 -32.07 -6.63 -12.64
CA ASP A 170 -32.39 -5.24 -12.90
C ASP A 170 -33.61 -5.14 -13.83
N PRO A 171 -34.75 -4.61 -13.36
CA PRO A 171 -35.98 -4.53 -14.14
C PRO A 171 -35.95 -3.44 -15.24
N GLU A 172 -34.98 -2.52 -15.22
CA GLU A 172 -34.85 -1.45 -16.23
C GLU A 172 -34.10 -1.94 -17.47
N VAL A 173 -33.07 -2.78 -17.30
CA VAL A 173 -32.34 -3.43 -18.42
C VAL A 173 -32.82 -4.86 -18.73
N GLY A 174 -33.63 -5.45 -17.84
CA GLY A 174 -34.31 -6.73 -18.05
C GLY A 174 -33.41 -7.97 -17.91
N HIS A 175 -32.29 -7.87 -17.20
CA HIS A 175 -31.34 -8.96 -16.97
C HIS A 175 -30.59 -8.81 -15.63
N GLU A 176 -29.80 -9.82 -15.26
CA GLU A 176 -28.94 -9.76 -14.07
C GLU A 176 -27.70 -8.90 -14.31
N VAL A 177 -27.52 -7.88 -13.48
CA VAL A 177 -26.34 -7.00 -13.45
C VAL A 177 -25.46 -7.34 -12.25
N ASP A 178 -24.16 -7.09 -12.37
CA ASP A 178 -23.26 -6.91 -11.22
C ASP A 178 -22.68 -5.50 -11.16
N TYR A 179 -21.79 -5.25 -10.21
CA TYR A 179 -21.09 -3.99 -10.04
C TYR A 179 -20.36 -3.48 -11.29
N TYR A 180 -19.79 -4.37 -12.11
CA TYR A 180 -19.05 -3.99 -13.31
C TYR A 180 -19.98 -3.57 -14.46
N ASP A 181 -21.22 -4.06 -14.46
CA ASP A 181 -22.28 -3.62 -15.37
C ASP A 181 -22.84 -2.24 -14.94
N LEU A 182 -22.94 -1.99 -13.63
CA LEU A 182 -23.37 -0.70 -13.06
C LEU A 182 -22.30 0.41 -13.18
N TYR A 183 -21.03 0.06 -12.92
CA TYR A 183 -19.90 0.99 -12.82
C TYR A 183 -18.70 0.56 -13.70
N PRO A 184 -18.88 0.50 -15.03
CA PRO A 184 -17.83 0.01 -15.94
C PRO A 184 -16.61 0.94 -16.03
N THR A 185 -16.76 2.23 -15.69
CA THR A 185 -15.72 3.25 -15.84
C THR A 185 -15.26 3.91 -14.54
N THR A 186 -16.02 3.78 -13.44
CA THR A 186 -15.66 4.33 -12.13
C THR A 186 -14.32 3.75 -11.67
N PRO A 187 -13.28 4.56 -11.39
CA PRO A 187 -12.03 4.10 -10.80
C PRO A 187 -12.24 3.35 -9.48
N MET A 188 -11.30 2.48 -9.15
CA MET A 188 -11.29 1.79 -7.85
C MET A 188 -9.94 1.95 -7.15
N ILE A 189 -9.97 2.36 -5.89
CA ILE A 189 -8.80 2.47 -5.01
C ILE A 189 -8.52 1.13 -4.36
N PHE A 190 -7.27 0.71 -4.39
CA PHE A 190 -6.73 -0.47 -3.72
C PHE A 190 -5.59 -0.11 -2.77
N PHE A 191 -5.52 -0.73 -1.60
CA PHE A 191 -4.44 -0.54 -0.64
C PHE A 191 -3.31 -1.56 -0.84
N GLN A 192 -2.07 -1.06 -0.93
CA GLN A 192 -0.87 -1.88 -1.14
C GLN A 192 -1.06 -2.91 -2.27
N HIS A 193 -0.91 -4.20 -1.97
CA HIS A 193 -1.04 -5.34 -2.88
C HIS A 193 -2.28 -6.19 -2.58
N TYR A 194 -3.15 -5.75 -1.66
CA TYR A 194 -4.32 -6.48 -1.18
C TYR A 194 -5.51 -6.30 -2.13
N TRP A 195 -5.35 -6.81 -3.36
CA TRP A 195 -6.33 -6.63 -4.44
C TRP A 195 -7.25 -7.83 -4.63
N ASP A 196 -7.02 -8.94 -3.91
CA ASP A 196 -7.75 -10.22 -3.98
C ASP A 196 -8.04 -10.74 -5.41
N GLY A 197 -7.18 -10.38 -6.37
CA GLY A 197 -7.35 -10.71 -7.78
C GLY A 197 -8.41 -9.90 -8.54
N VAL A 198 -9.05 -8.91 -7.91
CA VAL A 198 -10.14 -8.11 -8.49
C VAL A 198 -9.76 -7.47 -9.84
N PRO A 199 -8.65 -6.73 -10.01
CA PRO A 199 -8.21 -6.21 -11.31
C PRO A 199 -7.72 -7.28 -12.30
N SER A 200 -7.56 -8.52 -11.86
CA SER A 200 -7.20 -9.67 -12.69
C SER A 200 -8.42 -10.53 -13.07
N SER A 201 -9.62 -10.17 -12.60
CA SER A 201 -10.86 -10.89 -12.86
C SER A 201 -11.28 -10.73 -14.33
N PRO A 202 -11.78 -11.79 -15.00
CA PRO A 202 -12.39 -11.69 -16.33
C PRO A 202 -13.63 -10.77 -16.39
N ARG A 203 -14.16 -10.31 -15.25
CA ARG A 203 -15.22 -9.30 -15.17
C ARG A 203 -14.70 -7.87 -15.13
N TRP A 204 -13.41 -7.64 -14.85
CA TRP A 204 -12.82 -6.31 -14.83
C TRP A 204 -12.85 -5.70 -16.26
N PRO A 205 -13.51 -4.55 -16.48
CA PRO A 205 -13.57 -3.93 -17.80
C PRO A 205 -12.19 -3.41 -18.24
N ASP A 206 -11.83 -3.61 -19.50
CA ASP A 206 -10.53 -3.22 -20.09
C ASP A 206 -10.14 -1.74 -19.91
N GLN A 207 -11.09 -0.87 -19.60
CA GLN A 207 -10.90 0.58 -19.44
C GLN A 207 -11.25 1.09 -18.03
N LYS A 208 -11.55 0.20 -17.06
CA LYS A 208 -11.87 0.59 -15.69
C LYS A 208 -10.56 0.92 -14.93
N PRO A 209 -10.35 2.16 -14.47
CA PRO A 209 -9.06 2.55 -13.91
C PRO A 209 -8.77 1.90 -12.55
N VAL A 210 -7.50 1.52 -12.34
CA VAL A 210 -6.99 0.97 -11.08
C VAL A 210 -6.15 2.04 -10.39
N TYR A 211 -6.56 2.46 -9.19
CA TYR A 211 -5.86 3.46 -8.38
C TYR A 211 -5.17 2.76 -7.19
N LEU A 212 -3.90 3.07 -6.96
CA LEU A 212 -3.09 2.46 -5.91
C LEU A 212 -2.83 3.44 -4.76
N MET A 213 -3.18 3.02 -3.55
CA MET A 213 -2.76 3.67 -2.30
C MET A 213 -1.59 2.89 -1.67
N PRO A 214 -0.33 3.34 -1.83
CA PRO A 214 0.82 2.76 -1.14
C PRO A 214 0.84 3.12 0.36
N ASN A 215 0.86 2.10 1.22
CA ASN A 215 1.20 2.26 2.62
C ASN A 215 2.71 2.50 2.76
N ILE A 216 3.08 3.73 3.11
CA ILE A 216 4.47 4.18 3.26
C ILE A 216 5.19 3.59 4.48
N GLU A 217 4.48 2.97 5.41
CA GLU A 217 5.03 2.37 6.63
C GLU A 217 5.57 0.94 6.40
N MET A 218 5.12 0.27 5.32
CA MET A 218 5.48 -1.11 5.02
C MET A 218 5.95 -1.26 3.56
N VAL A 219 7.23 -1.62 3.39
CA VAL A 219 7.87 -1.80 2.08
C VAL A 219 7.54 -3.19 1.52
N GLU A 220 6.33 -3.32 0.96
CA GLU A 220 5.82 -4.57 0.38
C GLU A 220 5.57 -4.48 -1.14
N LEU A 221 5.45 -3.26 -1.67
CA LEU A 221 5.21 -3.02 -3.10
C LEU A 221 6.48 -3.20 -3.94
N THR A 222 6.32 -3.90 -5.06
CA THR A 222 7.36 -4.06 -6.11
C THR A 222 7.09 -3.14 -7.30
N PRO A 223 8.06 -2.88 -8.19
CA PRO A 223 7.86 -2.07 -9.40
C PRO A 223 6.66 -2.51 -10.25
N GLU A 224 6.41 -3.82 -10.34
CA GLU A 224 5.30 -4.40 -11.10
C GLU A 224 3.93 -4.00 -10.56
N HIS A 225 3.81 -3.64 -9.28
CA HIS A 225 2.56 -3.11 -8.73
C HIS A 225 2.31 -1.68 -9.24
N TYR A 226 3.35 -0.83 -9.25
CA TYR A 226 3.27 0.53 -9.76
C TYR A 226 3.08 0.61 -11.29
N TRP A 227 3.57 -0.38 -12.05
CA TRP A 227 3.39 -0.44 -13.51
C TRP A 227 2.00 -0.92 -13.96
N ARG A 228 1.21 -1.51 -13.06
CA ARG A 228 -0.09 -2.12 -13.37
C ARG A 228 -1.29 -1.22 -13.06
N VAL A 229 -1.05 0.04 -12.67
CA VAL A 229 -2.09 0.96 -12.18
C VAL A 229 -2.06 2.28 -12.94
N ASP A 230 -3.22 2.90 -13.09
CA ASP A 230 -3.41 4.14 -13.83
C ASP A 230 -3.04 5.37 -13.00
N VAL A 231 -3.28 5.29 -11.68
CA VAL A 231 -2.94 6.34 -10.73
C VAL A 231 -2.29 5.76 -9.48
N VAL A 232 -1.29 6.48 -8.94
CA VAL A 232 -0.74 6.22 -7.60
C VAL A 232 -0.99 7.45 -6.74
N LEU A 233 -1.68 7.23 -5.62
CA LEU A 233 -2.06 8.24 -4.64
C LEU A 233 -0.96 8.41 -3.61
N CYS A 234 -0.87 9.60 -3.00
CA CYS A 234 0.11 9.89 -1.96
C CYS A 234 -0.60 10.29 -0.66
N LYS A 235 -0.20 9.69 0.47
CA LYS A 235 -0.70 10.06 1.81
C LYS A 235 -0.30 11.48 2.25
N ILE A 236 0.67 12.09 1.56
CA ILE A 236 1.21 13.41 1.86
C ILE A 236 1.13 14.29 0.62
N LYS A 237 0.95 15.60 0.84
CA LYS A 237 0.78 16.62 -0.21
C LYS A 237 1.87 16.60 -1.29
N VAL A 238 3.09 16.25 -0.91
CA VAL A 238 4.22 16.07 -1.84
C VAL A 238 4.58 14.60 -1.91
N CYS A 239 4.44 13.99 -3.08
CA CYS A 239 4.87 12.62 -3.32
C CYS A 239 6.43 12.52 -3.35
N CYS A 240 7.10 12.60 -2.20
CA CYS A 240 8.58 12.58 -2.10
C CYS A 240 9.21 11.31 -2.71
N PHE A 241 8.46 10.20 -2.74
CA PHE A 241 8.87 8.96 -3.42
C PHE A 241 9.06 9.16 -4.93
N LEU A 242 8.38 10.13 -5.54
CA LEU A 242 8.48 10.37 -6.98
C LEU A 242 9.82 10.93 -7.41
N ASP A 243 10.60 11.62 -6.59
CA ASP A 243 11.86 12.17 -7.10
C ASP A 243 12.92 11.06 -7.29
N GLY A 244 12.92 10.05 -6.42
CA GLY A 244 13.66 8.80 -6.65
C GLY A 244 13.03 7.92 -7.74
N LEU A 245 11.69 7.83 -7.82
CA LEU A 245 11.02 7.05 -8.86
C LEU A 245 11.10 7.72 -10.24
N LYS A 246 11.20 9.04 -10.37
CA LYS A 246 11.41 9.78 -11.64
C LYS A 246 12.81 9.51 -12.20
N GLU A 247 13.83 9.42 -11.35
CA GLU A 247 15.17 9.00 -11.76
C GLU A 247 15.18 7.53 -12.26
N ALA A 248 14.40 6.65 -11.63
CA ALA A 248 14.28 5.24 -12.03
C ALA A 248 13.30 4.99 -13.20
N MET A 249 12.29 5.86 -13.36
CA MET A 249 11.15 5.72 -14.26
C MET A 249 10.68 7.12 -14.70
N PRO A 250 11.21 7.67 -15.81
CA PRO A 250 10.93 9.05 -16.22
C PRO A 250 9.44 9.36 -16.48
N ASP A 251 8.63 8.33 -16.75
CA ASP A 251 7.18 8.45 -16.98
C ASP A 251 6.34 8.50 -15.68
N ALA A 252 6.94 8.42 -14.48
CA ALA A 252 6.19 8.34 -13.21
C ALA A 252 5.23 9.52 -12.96
N ALA A 253 5.55 10.70 -13.50
CA ALA A 253 4.67 11.88 -13.45
C ALA A 253 3.34 11.71 -14.23
N LYS A 254 3.25 10.71 -15.12
CA LYS A 254 2.03 10.42 -15.89
C LYS A 254 0.90 9.92 -14.99
N TRP A 255 1.21 9.04 -14.04
CA TRP A 255 0.25 8.32 -13.19
C TRP A 255 0.22 8.81 -11.74
N ALA A 256 1.29 9.40 -11.21
CA ALA A 256 1.25 9.87 -9.83
C ALA A 256 0.38 11.13 -9.68
N ARG A 257 -0.48 11.16 -8.64
CA ARG A 257 -1.37 12.27 -8.33
C ARG A 257 -1.35 12.56 -6.83
N ASP A 258 -1.39 13.85 -6.51
CA ASP A 258 -1.62 14.37 -5.17
C ASP A 258 -3.12 14.42 -4.86
N TRP A 259 -3.46 14.91 -3.68
CA TRP A 259 -4.83 14.98 -3.19
C TRP A 259 -5.69 16.00 -3.97
N ASP A 260 -5.08 17.07 -4.45
CA ASP A 260 -5.75 18.18 -5.13
C ASP A 260 -6.36 17.72 -6.48
N PHE A 261 -5.88 16.60 -7.06
CA PHE A 261 -6.47 15.92 -8.23
C PHE A 261 -7.98 15.62 -8.10
N PHE A 262 -8.50 15.42 -6.89
CA PHE A 262 -9.93 15.13 -6.66
C PHE A 262 -10.77 16.38 -6.36
N GLN A 263 -10.19 17.59 -6.30
CA GLN A 263 -10.93 18.81 -5.98
C GLN A 263 -11.55 19.50 -7.22
N ASP A 264 -11.20 19.06 -8.44
CA ASP A 264 -11.65 19.63 -9.71
C ASP A 264 -12.85 18.89 -10.37
N CYS A 265 -13.58 18.06 -9.60
CA CYS A 265 -14.78 17.31 -10.03
C CYS A 265 -16.07 17.78 -9.31
#